data_AF-A0A3P1BA72-F1
#
_entry.id   AF-A0A3P1BA72-F1
#
_cell.length_a   1.000
_cell.length_b   1.000
_cell.length_c   1.000
_cell.angle_alpha   90.00
_cell.angle_beta   90.00
_cell.angle_gamma   90.00
#
_symmetry.space_group_name_H-M   'P 1'
#
loop_
_entity.id
_entity.type
_entity.pdbx_description
1 polymer ?
#
loop_
_entity_poly.entity_id
_entity_poly.type
_entity_poly.pdbx_seq_one_letter_code
_entity_poly.pdbx_strand_id
1 'polypeptide(L)'
;MEQSKKTVNRQSIVFALLHGATYLPATWLLKHHVVDPPFSVILAIVPVVTFAIFVFKLIKAFSIMDEVKQRVQLEAIVIGFSLTAMLMMLLFLLSLCDLSNPVWFSYGHLVGYCWGFYFIGWFISKKKYGV
;
A
#
# COMPACT_ATOMS: atom_id res chain seq x y z
N MET A 1 -14.48 21.86 15.08
CA MET A 1 -14.66 20.63 14.24
C MET A 1 -13.76 20.61 13.00
N GLU A 2 -13.52 21.75 12.34
CA GLU A 2 -12.73 21.83 11.09
C GLU A 2 -11.23 21.53 11.26
N GLN A 3 -10.61 21.96 12.37
CA GLN A 3 -9.21 21.66 12.68
C GLN A 3 -8.95 20.16 12.91
N SER A 4 -9.94 19.42 13.42
CA SER A 4 -9.84 17.96 13.64
C SER A 4 -9.88 17.18 12.31
N LYS A 5 -10.70 17.61 11.33
CA LYS A 5 -10.70 17.03 9.97
C LYS A 5 -9.34 17.20 9.28
N LYS A 6 -8.68 18.35 9.44
CA LYS A 6 -7.40 18.66 8.78
C LYS A 6 -6.22 17.86 9.36
N THR A 7 -6.19 17.62 10.66
CA THR A 7 -5.14 16.82 11.33
C THR A 7 -5.26 15.33 11.04
N VAL A 8 -6.48 14.78 10.98
CA VAL A 8 -6.68 13.35 10.66
C VAL A 8 -6.23 13.03 9.23
N ASN A 9 -6.56 13.88 8.25
CA ASN A 9 -6.15 13.68 6.86
C ASN A 9 -4.62 13.78 6.68
N ARG A 10 -3.97 14.73 7.37
CA ARG A 10 -2.50 14.88 7.36
C ARG A 10 -1.80 13.67 8.00
N GLN A 11 -2.38 13.10 9.06
CA GLN A 11 -1.83 11.91 9.70
C GLN A 11 -1.88 10.69 8.78
N SER A 12 -2.98 10.46 8.05
CA SER A 12 -3.08 9.30 7.15
C SER A 12 -2.03 9.32 6.04
N ILE A 13 -1.75 10.49 5.45
CA ILE A 13 -0.70 10.65 4.43
C ILE A 13 0.70 10.42 5.01
N VAL A 14 0.96 10.92 6.23
CA VAL A 14 2.24 10.72 6.92
C VAL A 14 2.46 9.24 7.27
N PHE A 15 1.42 8.52 7.72
CA PHE A 15 1.53 7.08 8.00
C PHE A 15 1.67 6.24 6.72
N ALA A 16 1.05 6.67 5.63
CA ALA A 16 1.27 6.13 4.30
C ALA A 16 2.76 6.23 3.90
N LEU A 17 3.34 7.42 4.02
CA LEU A 17 4.75 7.67 3.73
C LEU A 17 5.68 6.91 4.69
N LEU A 18 5.34 6.83 5.98
CA LEU A 18 6.07 6.04 6.97
C LEU A 18 6.07 4.55 6.60
N HIS A 19 4.95 3.99 6.14
CA HIS A 19 4.91 2.61 5.68
C HIS A 19 5.81 2.38 4.47
N GLY A 20 5.77 3.28 3.47
CA GLY A 20 6.71 3.22 2.35
C GLY A 20 8.17 3.30 2.80
N ALA A 21 8.47 4.18 3.75
CA ALA A 21 9.81 4.38 4.30
C ALA A 21 10.29 3.23 5.19
N THR A 22 9.40 2.43 5.79
CA THR A 22 9.79 1.22 6.53
C THR A 22 9.85 -0.01 5.64
N TYR A 23 8.93 -0.15 4.68
CA TYR A 23 8.85 -1.31 3.80
C TYR A 23 10.04 -1.38 2.84
N LEU A 24 10.42 -0.28 2.18
CA LEU A 24 11.49 -0.30 1.17
C LEU A 24 12.86 -0.70 1.76
N PRO A 25 13.35 -0.11 2.87
CA PRO A 25 14.60 -0.50 3.49
C PRO A 25 14.55 -1.90 4.08
N ALA A 26 13.43 -2.30 4.69
CA ALA A 26 13.28 -3.64 5.26
C ALA A 26 13.38 -4.72 4.18
N THR A 27 12.73 -4.50 3.04
CA THR A 27 12.77 -5.43 1.90
C THR A 27 14.18 -5.52 1.32
N TRP A 28 14.91 -4.41 1.24
CA TRP A 28 16.28 -4.39 0.76
C TRP A 28 17.25 -5.12 1.72
N LEU A 29 17.21 -4.80 3.01
CA LEU A 29 18.08 -5.39 4.04
C LEU A 29 17.89 -6.91 4.17
N LEU A 30 16.63 -7.37 4.18
CA LEU A 30 16.32 -8.81 4.29
C LEU A 30 16.76 -9.58 3.04
N LYS A 31 16.59 -9.00 1.85
CA LYS A 31 16.96 -9.65 0.60
C LYS A 31 18.47 -9.83 0.44
N HIS A 32 19.25 -8.85 0.90
CA HIS A 32 20.71 -8.91 0.86
C HIS A 32 21.33 -9.67 2.05
N HIS A 33 20.52 -10.27 2.93
CA HIS A 33 20.98 -11.05 4.10
C HIS A 33 22.00 -10.28 4.96
N VAL A 34 21.84 -8.96 5.08
CA VAL A 34 22.81 -8.07 5.74
C VAL A 34 22.63 -8.06 7.26
N VAL A 35 21.64 -8.79 7.79
CA VAL A 35 21.21 -8.71 9.19
C VAL A 35 21.05 -10.09 9.79
N ASP A 36 21.49 -10.25 11.03
CA ASP A 36 21.41 -11.52 11.76
C ASP A 36 19.96 -12.02 11.90
N PRO A 37 19.74 -13.34 12.08
CA PRO A 37 18.41 -13.95 12.12
C PRO A 37 17.40 -13.29 13.09
N PRO A 38 17.73 -12.97 14.36
CA PRO A 38 16.78 -12.33 15.26
C PRO A 38 16.40 -10.90 14.82
N PHE A 39 17.34 -10.15 14.23
CA PHE A 39 17.07 -8.81 13.71
C PHE A 39 16.23 -8.84 12.45
N SER A 40 16.39 -9.87 11.61
CA SER A 40 15.57 -10.09 10.41
C SER A 40 14.08 -10.25 10.74
N VAL A 41 13.74 -10.97 11.82
CA VAL A 41 12.35 -11.11 12.27
C VAL A 41 11.74 -9.78 12.70
N ILE A 42 12.50 -8.98 13.47
CA ILE A 42 12.05 -7.65 13.90
C ILE A 42 11.84 -6.75 12.67
N LEU A 43 12.77 -6.78 11.72
CA LEU A 43 12.69 -5.99 10.49
C LEU A 43 11.46 -6.36 9.64
N ALA A 44 11.05 -7.63 9.64
CA ALA A 44 9.87 -8.10 8.93
C ALA A 44 8.54 -7.66 9.60
N ILE A 45 8.53 -7.50 10.93
CA ILE A 45 7.33 -7.11 11.70
C ILE A 45 7.05 -5.61 11.57
N VAL A 46 8.08 -4.76 11.51
CA VAL A 46 7.92 -3.29 11.48
C VAL A 46 7.03 -2.79 10.32
N PRO A 47 7.19 -3.25 9.06
CA PRO A 47 6.30 -2.87 7.96
C PRO A 47 4.85 -3.32 8.19
N VAL A 48 4.63 -4.47 8.82
CA VAL A 48 3.29 -5.01 9.12
C VAL A 48 2.58 -4.13 10.16
N VAL A 49 3.27 -3.77 11.25
CA VAL A 49 2.72 -2.90 12.30
C VAL A 49 2.41 -1.52 11.75
N THR A 50 3.32 -0.94 10.96
CA THR A 50 3.09 0.37 10.33
C THR A 50 1.92 0.34 9.34
N PHE A 51 1.76 -0.75 8.58
CA PHE A 51 0.60 -0.95 7.71
C PHE A 51 -0.71 -1.06 8.50
N ALA A 52 -0.72 -1.81 9.60
CA ALA A 52 -1.91 -1.93 10.45
C ALA A 52 -2.34 -0.57 11.04
N ILE A 53 -1.39 0.25 11.49
CA ILE A 53 -1.65 1.61 11.97
C ILE A 53 -2.22 2.48 10.83
N PHE A 54 -1.64 2.39 9.63
CA PHE A 54 -2.15 3.09 8.46
C PHE A 54 -3.60 2.71 8.14
N VAL A 55 -3.93 1.41 8.12
CA VAL A 55 -5.29 0.91 7.88
C VAL A 55 -6.25 1.46 8.93
N PHE A 56 -5.89 1.42 10.22
CA PHE A 56 -6.73 1.96 11.28
C PHE A 56 -6.98 3.46 11.14
N LYS A 57 -5.95 4.24 10.79
CA LYS A 57 -6.06 5.68 10.54
C LYS A 57 -6.88 5.98 9.29
N LEU A 58 -6.75 5.18 8.25
CA LEU A 58 -7.53 5.28 7.02
C LEU A 58 -9.02 5.07 7.33
N ILE A 59 -9.38 4.00 8.05
CA ILE A 59 -10.77 3.72 8.46
C ILE A 59 -11.35 4.89 9.27
N LYS A 60 -10.58 5.46 10.20
CA LYS A 60 -11.00 6.67 10.95
C LYS A 60 -11.16 7.90 10.06
N ALA A 61 -10.36 8.04 9.01
CA ALA A 61 -10.50 9.15 8.07
C ALA A 61 -11.77 9.00 7.22
N PHE A 62 -12.18 7.77 6.89
CA PHE A 62 -13.45 7.51 6.19
C PHE A 62 -14.65 8.00 7.00
N SER A 63 -14.72 7.77 8.31
CA SER A 63 -15.90 8.14 9.12
C SER A 63 -16.17 9.65 9.21
N ILE A 64 -15.18 10.48 8.88
CA ILE A 64 -15.30 11.95 8.90
C ILE A 64 -15.32 12.58 7.50
N MET A 65 -15.12 11.78 6.45
CA MET A 65 -15.13 12.25 5.07
C MET A 65 -16.55 12.48 4.57
N ASP A 66 -16.70 13.50 3.74
CA ASP A 66 -17.95 13.77 3.02
C ASP A 66 -18.17 12.65 1.97
N GLU A 67 -19.42 12.39 1.58
CA GLU A 67 -19.79 11.23 0.74
C GLU A 67 -18.98 11.14 -0.56
N VAL A 68 -18.71 12.29 -1.21
CA VAL A 68 -17.91 12.35 -2.44
C VAL A 68 -16.47 11.88 -2.19
N LYS A 69 -15.86 12.30 -1.08
CA LYS A 69 -14.49 11.90 -0.73
C LYS A 69 -14.42 10.43 -0.34
N GLN A 70 -15.43 9.92 0.39
CA GLN A 70 -15.54 8.49 0.66
C GLN A 70 -15.64 7.69 -0.62
N ARG A 71 -16.46 8.12 -1.59
CA ARG A 71 -16.61 7.44 -2.88
C ARG A 71 -15.29 7.42 -3.65
N VAL A 72 -14.57 8.54 -3.72
CA VAL A 72 -13.23 8.61 -4.36
C VAL A 72 -12.28 7.57 -3.75
N GLN A 73 -12.24 7.49 -2.42
CA GLN A 73 -11.36 6.57 -1.72
C GLN A 73 -11.77 5.10 -1.89
N LEU A 74 -13.07 4.82 -1.91
CA LEU A 74 -13.58 3.47 -2.11
C LEU A 74 -13.34 2.98 -3.54
N GLU A 75 -13.54 3.84 -4.55
CA GLU A 75 -13.15 3.54 -5.93
C GLU A 75 -11.63 3.29 -6.04
N ALA A 76 -10.80 4.12 -5.38
CA ALA A 76 -9.35 3.94 -5.37
C ALA A 76 -8.94 2.59 -4.79
N ILE A 77 -9.56 2.17 -3.67
CA ILE A 77 -9.34 0.86 -3.05
C ILE A 77 -9.75 -0.27 -4.00
N VAL A 78 -10.93 -0.17 -4.64
CA VAL A 78 -11.43 -1.18 -5.57
C VAL A 78 -10.51 -1.32 -6.79
N ILE A 79 -10.02 -0.21 -7.34
CA ILE A 79 -9.05 -0.21 -8.44
C ILE A 79 -7.73 -0.85 -7.98
N GLY A 80 -7.20 -0.41 -6.84
CA GLY A 80 -5.96 -0.93 -6.27
C GLY A 80 -6.01 -2.44 -6.01
N PHE A 81 -7.09 -2.91 -5.39
CA PHE A 81 -7.33 -4.33 -5.13
C PHE A 81 -7.46 -5.13 -6.42
N SER A 82 -8.28 -4.66 -7.37
CA SER A 82 -8.50 -5.36 -8.65
C SER A 82 -7.21 -5.51 -9.45
N LEU A 83 -6.40 -4.44 -9.55
CA LEU A 83 -5.12 -4.49 -10.26
C LEU A 83 -4.10 -5.40 -9.55
N THR A 84 -4.11 -5.41 -8.21
CA THR A 84 -3.24 -6.32 -7.43
C THR A 84 -3.62 -7.77 -7.64
N ALA A 85 -4.92 -8.09 -7.60
CA ALA A 85 -5.42 -9.44 -7.85
C ALA A 85 -5.10 -9.89 -9.28
N MET A 86 -5.27 -9.00 -10.27
CA MET A 86 -4.89 -9.26 -11.66
C MET A 86 -3.39 -9.54 -11.80
N LEU A 87 -2.53 -8.74 -11.15
CA LEU A 87 -1.09 -8.96 -11.15
C LEU A 87 -0.71 -10.28 -10.49
N MET A 88 -1.32 -10.62 -9.35
CA MET A 88 -1.07 -11.87 -8.65
C MET A 88 -1.41 -13.09 -9.53
N MET A 89 -2.54 -13.03 -10.22
CA MET A 89 -2.97 -14.04 -11.18
C MET A 89 -2.00 -14.16 -12.36
N LEU A 90 -1.57 -13.03 -12.92
CA LEU A 90 -0.58 -13.00 -14.00
C LEU A 90 0.75 -13.62 -13.58
N LEU A 91 1.28 -13.24 -12.41
CA LEU A 91 2.52 -13.81 -11.87
C LEU A 91 2.41 -15.33 -11.66
N PHE A 92 1.23 -15.80 -11.24
CA PHE A 92 0.96 -17.22 -11.03
C PHE A 92 0.95 -17.98 -12.35
N LEU A 93 0.22 -17.48 -13.35
CA LEU A 93 0.18 -18.08 -14.68
C LEU A 93 1.56 -18.08 -15.36
N LEU A 94 2.33 -17.00 -15.24
CA LEU A 94 3.71 -16.94 -15.75
C LEU A 94 4.61 -17.98 -15.08
N SER A 95 4.44 -18.21 -13.77
CA SER A 95 5.17 -19.25 -13.04
C SER A 95 4.84 -20.67 -13.52
N LEU A 96 3.66 -20.91 -14.09
CA LEU A 96 3.31 -22.21 -14.68
C LEU A 96 3.88 -22.40 -16.09
N CYS A 97 4.26 -21.32 -16.75
CA CYS A 97 4.86 -21.35 -18.09
C CYS A 97 6.39 -21.44 -18.07
N ASP A 98 7.02 -21.69 -16.90
CA ASP A 98 8.46 -21.65 -16.68
C ASP A 98 9.13 -20.34 -17.15
N LEU A 99 8.35 -19.25 -17.24
CA LEU A 99 8.86 -17.92 -17.54
C LEU A 99 9.46 -17.35 -16.26
N SER A 100 10.80 -17.23 -16.26
CA SER A 100 11.51 -16.55 -15.18
C SER A 100 11.09 -15.08 -15.15
N ASN A 101 10.40 -14.69 -14.08
CA ASN A 101 10.04 -13.30 -13.88
C ASN A 101 11.26 -12.49 -13.40
N PRO A 102 11.50 -11.28 -13.94
CA PRO A 102 12.58 -10.45 -13.47
C PRO A 102 12.41 -10.13 -11.98
N VAL A 103 13.53 -9.96 -11.28
CA VAL A 103 13.57 -9.80 -9.81
C VAL A 103 12.64 -8.69 -9.30
N TRP A 104 12.49 -7.60 -10.07
CA TRP A 104 11.62 -6.48 -9.74
C TRP A 104 10.14 -6.75 -10.02
N PHE A 105 9.80 -7.71 -10.88
CA PHE A 105 8.43 -8.13 -11.23
C PHE A 105 8.08 -9.48 -10.58
N SER A 106 8.02 -9.51 -9.25
CA SER A 106 7.85 -10.75 -8.50
C SER A 106 6.91 -10.57 -7.31
N TYR A 107 6.48 -11.68 -6.72
CA TYR A 107 5.65 -11.70 -5.51
C TYR A 107 6.25 -10.90 -4.34
N GLY A 108 7.58 -10.77 -4.27
CA GLY A 108 8.25 -10.01 -3.23
C GLY A 108 7.92 -8.51 -3.22
N HIS A 109 7.41 -7.97 -4.33
CA HIS A 109 7.05 -6.55 -4.46
C HIS A 109 5.53 -6.33 -4.54
N LEU A 110 4.71 -7.36 -4.31
CA LEU A 110 3.25 -7.30 -4.45
C LEU A 110 2.62 -6.21 -3.57
N VAL A 111 3.14 -6.03 -2.36
CA VAL A 111 2.67 -4.97 -1.43
C VAL A 111 2.99 -3.59 -1.99
N GLY A 112 4.19 -3.40 -2.56
CA GLY A 112 4.58 -2.17 -3.24
C GLY A 112 3.68 -1.86 -4.44
N TYR A 113 3.37 -2.88 -5.25
CA TYR A 113 2.43 -2.74 -6.38
C TYR A 113 1.01 -2.40 -5.93
N CYS A 114 0.50 -3.07 -4.89
CA CYS A 114 -0.79 -2.76 -4.29
C CYS A 114 -0.89 -1.28 -3.88
N TRP A 115 0.18 -0.79 -3.26
CA TRP A 115 0.29 0.61 -2.89
C TRP A 115 0.29 1.54 -4.10
N GLY A 116 1.09 1.24 -5.12
CA GLY A 116 1.13 2.02 -6.37
C GLY A 116 -0.23 2.04 -7.09
N PHE A 117 -0.90 0.89 -7.19
CA PHE A 117 -2.22 0.78 -7.83
C PHE A 117 -3.30 1.57 -7.07
N TYR A 118 -3.24 1.61 -5.74
CA TYR A 118 -4.12 2.49 -4.96
C TYR A 118 -3.93 3.97 -5.32
N PHE A 119 -2.69 4.46 -5.47
CA PHE A 119 -2.46 5.86 -5.88
C PHE A 119 -2.96 6.16 -7.29
N ILE A 120 -2.80 5.20 -8.21
CA ILE A 120 -3.34 5.30 -9.56
C ILE A 120 -4.87 5.42 -9.50
N GLY A 121 -5.54 4.53 -8.76
CA GLY A 121 -6.98 4.57 -8.56
C GLY A 121 -7.44 5.87 -7.91
N TRP A 122 -6.71 6.34 -6.90
CA TRP A 122 -6.99 7.61 -6.22
C TRP A 122 -6.87 8.79 -7.17
N PHE A 123 -5.83 8.86 -8.01
CA PHE A 123 -5.66 9.95 -8.97
C PHE A 123 -6.77 9.96 -10.03
N ILE A 124 -7.16 8.79 -10.54
CA ILE A 124 -8.26 8.64 -11.51
C ILE A 124 -9.58 9.10 -10.90
N SER A 125 -9.94 8.59 -9.72
CA SER A 125 -11.19 8.95 -9.05
C SER A 125 -11.21 10.41 -8.62
N LYS A 126 -10.07 10.94 -8.13
CA LYS A 126 -9.94 12.36 -7.79
C LYS A 126 -10.22 13.25 -9.00
N LYS A 127 -9.62 12.94 -10.15
CA LYS A 127 -9.86 13.65 -11.42
C LYS A 127 -11.32 13.56 -11.88
N LYS A 128 -11.97 12.40 -11.70
CA LYS A 128 -13.38 12.17 -12.04
C LYS A 128 -14.35 13.04 -11.22
N TYR A 129 -14.08 13.24 -9.93
CA TYR A 129 -14.94 13.99 -9.03
C TYR A 129 -14.54 15.46 -8.83
N GLY A 130 -13.43 15.91 -9.42
CA GLY A 130 -12.97 17.32 -9.36
C GLY A 130 -12.54 17.80 -7.96
N VAL A 131 -12.19 16.86 -7.07
CA VAL A 131 -11.74 17.11 -5.68
C VAL A 131 -10.24 17.01 -5.53
#